data_AF-A0A2V5N0S3-F1
#
_entry.id   AF-A0A2V5N0S3-F1
#
_cell.length_a   1.000
_cell.length_b   1.000
_cell.length_c   1.000
_cell.angle_alpha   90.00
_cell.angle_beta   90.00
_cell.angle_gamma   90.00
#
_symmetry.space_group_name_H-M   'P 1'
#
loop_
_entity.id
_entity.type
_entity.pdbx_description
1 polymer ?
#
loop_
_entity_poly.entity_id
_entity_poly.type
_entity_poly.pdbx_seq_one_letter_code
_entity_poly.pdbx_strand_id
1 'polypeptide(L)'
;MFRAAEKTPDSRYYLSAHGERAVGPFPMTEVKWMIQCRHFSSDVLIRPENESFWISFRHHTLQATLGRTLSQIVTQLRRVGALINARRVKSASV
;
A
#
# COMPACT_ATOMS: atom_id res chain seq x y z
N MET A 1 11.23 -5.33 -12.80
CA MET A 1 9.76 -5.35 -12.91
C MET A 1 9.20 -5.24 -11.49
N PHE A 2 8.95 -4.02 -11.00
CA PHE A 2 8.47 -3.80 -9.63
C PHE A 2 6.96 -4.05 -9.59
N ARG A 3 6.58 -5.28 -9.26
CA ARG A 3 5.20 -5.66 -9.03
C ARG A 3 4.78 -4.98 -7.73
N ALA A 4 3.90 -3.98 -7.82
CA ALA A 4 3.13 -3.54 -6.68
C ALA A 4 2.47 -4.79 -6.10
N ALA A 5 2.86 -5.19 -4.90
CA ALA A 5 2.22 -6.26 -4.17
C ALA A 5 0.83 -5.76 -3.76
N GLU A 6 -0.13 -5.81 -4.69
CA GLU A 6 -1.53 -5.96 -4.34
C GLU A 6 -1.63 -7.30 -3.61
N LYS A 7 -1.52 -7.18 -2.28
CA LYS A 7 -1.62 -8.26 -1.32
C LYS A 7 -2.91 -9.02 -1.55
N THR A 8 -2.74 -10.32 -1.76
CA THR A 8 -3.80 -11.31 -1.88
C THR A 8 -4.84 -11.14 -0.76
N PRO A 9 -6.13 -11.33 -1.06
CA PRO A 9 -7.24 -11.20 -0.10
C PRO A 9 -7.09 -12.09 1.15
N ASP A 10 -6.22 -13.10 1.12
CA ASP A 10 -5.91 -13.98 2.25
C ASP A 10 -4.73 -13.53 3.13
N SER A 11 -4.16 -12.34 2.92
CA SER A 11 -3.08 -11.86 3.78
C SER A 11 -3.62 -11.53 5.18
N ARG A 12 -3.28 -12.36 6.18
CA ARG A 12 -3.60 -12.14 7.60
C ARG A 12 -2.39 -11.60 8.37
N TYR A 13 -2.64 -10.93 9.49
CA TYR A 13 -1.63 -10.18 10.25
C TYR A 13 -1.76 -10.43 11.74
N TYR A 14 -0.62 -10.62 12.39
CA TYR A 14 -0.49 -10.53 13.83
C TYR A 14 -0.23 -9.07 14.23
N LEU A 15 -0.77 -8.64 15.37
CA LEU A 15 -0.47 -7.34 15.99
C LEU A 15 0.32 -7.52 17.28
N SER A 16 1.19 -6.56 17.59
CA SER A 16 1.84 -6.46 18.88
C SER A 16 2.17 -5.01 19.24
N ALA A 17 2.03 -4.64 20.51
CA ALA A 17 2.42 -3.31 20.98
C ALA A 17 3.96 -3.12 20.94
N HIS A 18 4.72 -4.16 21.29
CA HIS A 18 6.19 -4.11 21.41
C HIS A 18 6.91 -5.29 20.73
N GLY A 19 6.19 -6.18 20.05
CA GLY A 19 6.75 -7.35 19.37
C GLY A 19 6.84 -8.61 20.23
N GLU A 20 6.49 -8.52 21.51
CA GLU A 20 6.62 -9.62 22.49
C GLU A 20 5.37 -10.51 22.57
N ARG A 21 4.17 -9.91 22.51
CA ARG A 21 2.89 -10.64 22.55
C ARG A 21 2.13 -10.40 21.26
N ALA A 22 2.06 -11.45 20.43
CA ALA A 22 1.32 -11.43 19.17
C ALA A 22 -0.17 -11.72 19.41
N VAL A 23 -1.05 -10.95 18.77
CA VAL A 23 -2.51 -11.14 18.76
C VAL A 23 -2.96 -11.33 17.32
N GLY A 24 -3.75 -12.36 17.04
CA GLY A 24 -4.28 -12.64 15.70
C GLY A 24 -4.09 -14.10 15.26
N PRO A 25 -4.11 -14.40 13.95
CA PRO A 25 -3.98 -13.46 12.84
C PRO A 25 -5.34 -12.90 12.34
N PHE A 26 -5.38 -11.61 11.99
CA PHE A 26 -6.59 -10.92 11.50
C PHE A 26 -6.41 -10.40 10.07
N PRO A 27 -7.48 -10.28 9.27
CA PRO A 27 -7.42 -9.60 7.99
C PRO A 27 -7.10 -8.11 8.17
N MET A 28 -6.44 -7.49 7.17
CA MET A 28 -6.03 -6.07 7.23
C MET A 28 -7.21 -5.10 7.45
N THR A 29 -8.42 -5.46 7.01
CA THR A 29 -9.65 -4.68 7.26
C THR A 29 -9.95 -4.58 8.75
N GLU A 30 -9.84 -5.70 9.46
CA GLU A 30 -10.07 -5.76 10.91
C GLU A 30 -8.95 -5.08 11.68
N VAL A 31 -7.68 -5.27 11.28
CA VAL A 31 -6.53 -4.54 11.83
C VAL A 31 -6.75 -3.02 11.77
N LYS A 32 -7.16 -2.50 10.61
CA LYS A 32 -7.48 -1.08 10.43
C LYS A 32 -8.62 -0.64 11.34
N TRP A 33 -9.68 -1.45 11.45
CA TRP A 33 -10.82 -1.15 12.31
C TRP A 33 -10.43 -1.10 13.79
N MET A 34 -9.61 -2.04 14.27
CA MET A 34 -9.14 -2.07 15.66
C MET A 34 -8.29 -0.82 15.99
N ILE A 35 -7.44 -0.37 15.06
CA ILE A 35 -6.65 0.86 15.23
C ILE A 35 -7.56 2.10 15.19
N GLN A 36 -8.54 2.13 14.28
CA GLN A 36 -9.51 3.22 14.18
C GLN A 36 -10.37 3.35 15.45
N CYS A 37 -10.76 2.22 16.06
CA CYS A 37 -11.49 2.17 17.32
C CYS A 37 -10.59 2.35 18.56
N ARG A 38 -9.30 2.63 18.37
CA ARG A 38 -8.28 2.82 19.43
C ARG A 38 -8.07 1.61 20.34
N HIS A 39 -8.39 0.40 19.89
CA HIS A 39 -7.97 -0.84 20.57
C HIS A 39 -6.45 -1.04 20.50
N PHE A 40 -5.82 -0.54 19.44
CA PHE A 40 -4.36 -0.47 19.30
C PHE A 40 -3.92 0.94 18.91
N SER A 41 -2.72 1.33 19.35
CA SER A 41 -2.08 2.57 18.91
C SER A 41 -1.80 2.56 17.40
N SER A 42 -1.75 3.74 16.77
CA SER A 42 -1.32 3.87 15.36
C SER A 42 0.10 3.39 15.10
N ASP A 43 0.94 3.32 16.15
CA ASP A 43 2.33 2.86 16.08
C ASP A 43 2.47 1.36 16.36
N VAL A 44 1.35 0.62 16.46
CA VAL A 44 1.35 -0.83 16.65
C VAL A 44 2.18 -1.55 15.59
N LEU A 45 2.90 -2.58 16.00
CA LEU A 45 3.62 -3.44 15.10
C LEU A 45 2.67 -4.48 14.51
N ILE A 46 2.76 -4.67 13.20
CA ILE A 46 2.06 -5.72 12.46
C ILE A 46 3.09 -6.67 11.87
N ARG A 47 2.73 -7.95 11.77
CA ARG A 47 3.53 -8.97 11.09
C ARG A 47 2.62 -9.80 10.19
N PRO A 48 2.82 -9.81 8.87
CA PRO A 48 2.10 -10.71 7.97
C PRO A 48 2.32 -12.16 8.37
N GLU A 49 1.31 -13.02 8.20
CA GLU A 49 1.39 -14.43 8.59
C GLU A 49 2.55 -15.18 7.89
N ASN A 50 2.85 -14.80 6.64
CA ASN A 50 3.90 -15.41 5.82
C ASN A 50 5.27 -14.72 5.96
N GLU A 51 5.42 -13.78 6.89
CA GLU A 51 6.66 -13.02 7.10
C GLU A 51 7.10 -13.11 8.57
N SER A 52 8.41 -13.16 8.80
CA SER A 52 8.97 -13.32 10.14
C SER A 52 9.24 -12.00 10.87
N PHE A 53 9.18 -10.86 10.18
CA PHE A 53 9.57 -9.56 10.72
C PHE A 53 8.38 -8.67 11.08
N TRP A 54 8.51 -7.95 12.19
CA TRP A 54 7.55 -6.94 12.60
C TRP A 54 7.79 -5.64 11.85
N ILE A 55 6.72 -4.98 11.42
CA ILE A 55 6.75 -3.66 10.79
C ILE A 55 5.72 -2.75 11.46
N SER A 56 6.05 -1.47 11.63
CA SER A 56 5.07 -0.49 12.11
C SER A 56 3.89 -0.39 11.15
N PHE A 57 2.67 -0.41 11.68
CA PHE A 57 1.44 -0.22 10.90
C PHE A 57 1.46 1.11 10.12
N ARG A 58 1.91 2.19 10.78
CA ARG A 58 2.07 3.51 10.15
C ARG A 58 3.03 3.46 8.96
N HIS A 59 4.16 2.78 9.12
CA HIS A 59 5.13 2.64 8.04
C HIS A 59 4.57 1.83 6.86
N HIS A 60 3.91 0.70 7.15
CA HIS A 60 3.27 -0.14 6.14
C HIS A 60 2.18 0.61 5.37
N THR A 61 1.33 1.37 6.05
CA THR A 61 0.26 2.17 5.42
C THR A 61 0.80 3.34 4.61
N LEU A 62 1.84 4.02 5.10
CA LEU A 62 2.49 5.13 4.41
C LEU A 62 3.19 4.66 3.13
N GLN A 63 3.96 3.56 3.18
CA GLN A 63 4.56 2.96 1.98
C GLN A 63 3.50 2.57 0.93
N ALA A 64 2.41 1.93 1.36
CA ALA A 64 1.33 1.53 0.46
C ALA A 64 0.59 2.72 -0.17
N THR A 65 0.52 3.85 0.55
CA THR A 65 -0.09 5.09 0.05
C THR A 65 0.84 5.79 -0.93
N LEU A 66 2.12 5.97 -0.57
CA LEU A 66 3.13 6.56 -1.44
C LEU A 66 3.28 5.78 -2.74
N GLY A 67 3.34 4.45 -2.68
CA GLY A 67 3.42 3.60 -3.87
C GLY A 67 2.23 3.80 -4.82
N ARG A 68 1.01 3.93 -4.27
CA ARG A 68 -0.19 4.23 -5.06
C ARG A 68 -0.15 5.63 -5.69
N THR A 69 0.20 6.64 -4.91
CA THR A 69 0.31 8.02 -5.40
C THR A 69 1.34 8.15 -6.51
N LEU A 70 2.52 7.55 -6.35
CA LEU A 70 3.56 7.54 -7.38
C LEU A 70 3.09 6.84 -8.66
N SER A 71 2.42 5.70 -8.53
CA SER A 71 1.86 4.98 -9.68
C SER A 71 0.81 5.80 -10.43
N GLN A 72 -0.04 6.53 -9.71
CA GLN A 72 -1.01 7.45 -10.31
C GLN A 72 -0.32 8.59 -11.07
N ILE A 73 0.71 9.22 -10.48
CA ILE A 73 1.47 10.31 -11.13
C ILE A 73 2.12 9.81 -12.44
N VAL A 74 2.79 8.66 -12.40
CA VAL A 74 3.43 8.08 -13.59
C VAL A 74 2.40 7.78 -14.67
N THR A 75 1.22 7.28 -14.30
CA THR A 75 0.13 7.00 -15.25
C THR A 75 -0.40 8.28 -15.89
N GLN A 76 -0.56 9.36 -15.12
CA GLN A 76 -0.98 10.66 -15.64
C GLN A 76 0.07 11.25 -16.60
N LEU A 77 1.36 11.19 -16.26
CA LEU A 77 2.45 11.65 -17.12
C LEU A 77 2.49 10.90 -18.46
N ARG A 78 2.29 9.58 -18.44
CA ARG A 78 2.21 8.77 -19.66
C ARG A 78 1.03 9.18 -20.55
N ARG A 79 -0.14 9.47 -19.97
CA ARG A 79 -1.33 9.94 -20.71
C ARG A 79 -1.08 11.30 -21.35
N VAL A 80 -0.47 12.23 -20.63
CA VAL A 80 -0.11 13.56 -21.15
C VAL A 80 0.91 13.43 -22.29
N GLY A 81 1.94 12.60 -22.13
CA GLY A 81 2.92 12.33 -23.21
C GLY A 81 2.26 11.75 -24.47
N ALA A 82 1.33 10.80 -24.32
CA ALA A 82 0.58 10.23 -25.43
C ALA A 82 -0.31 11.28 -26.14
N LEU A 83 -0.98 12.16 -25.39
CA LEU A 83 -1.79 13.25 -25.94
C LEU A 83 -0.95 14.26 -26.72
N ILE A 84 0.22 14.64 -26.20
CA ILE A 84 1.15 15.56 -26.87
C ILE A 84 1.66 14.94 -28.18
N ASN A 85 2.08 13.67 -28.14
CA ASN A 85 2.52 12.95 -29.34
C ASN A 85 1.40 12.83 -30.38
N ALA A 86 0.17 12.51 -29.96
CA ALA A 86 -0.98 12.43 -30.86
C ALA A 86 -1.28 13.78 -31.54
N ARG A 87 -1.20 14.90 -30.80
CA ARG A 87 -1.35 16.25 -31.38
C ARG A 87 -0.25 16.58 -32.38
N ARG A 88 0.99 16.18 -32.10
CA ARG A 88 2.15 16.44 -32.98
C ARG A 88 2.03 15.67 -34.30
N VAL A 89 1.63 14.40 -34.25
CA VAL A 89 1.37 13.59 -35.45
C VAL A 89 0.25 14.18 -36.29
N LYS A 90 -0.86 14.62 -35.66
CA LYS A 90 -1.99 15.23 -36.38
C LYS A 90 -1.63 16.58 -37.03
N SER A 91 -0.67 17.31 -36.47
CA SER A 91 -0.21 18.59 -37.05
C SER A 91 0.82 18.40 -38.17
N ALA A 92 1.49 17.26 -38.24
CA ALA A 92 2.46 16.92 -39.29
C ALA A 92 1.82 16.25 -40.51
N SER A 93 0.52 15.91 -40.45
CA SER A 93 -0.25 15.30 -41.54
C SER A 93 -1.11 16.30 -42.33
N VAL A 94 -0.85 17.61 -42.19
CA VAL A 94 -1.54 18.72 -42.89
C VAL A 94 -0.54 19.44 -43.77
#